data_AF-A0A2P2D882-F1
#
_entry.id   AF-A0A2P2D882-F1
#
_cell.length_a   1.000
_cell.length_b   1.000
_cell.length_c   1.000
_cell.angle_alpha   90.00
_cell.angle_beta   90.00
_cell.angle_gamma   90.00
#
_symmetry.space_group_name_H-M   'P 1'
#
loop_
_entity.id
_entity.type
_entity.pdbx_description
1 polymer ?
#
loop_
_entity_poly.entity_id
_entity_poly.type
_entity_poly.pdbx_seq_one_letter_code
_entity_poly.pdbx_strand_id
1 'polypeptide(L)'
;MKFYHFALFFIISIGLWAEPQLDQSVEEILVHTRLSRIPMVIAELEERSAKKMESGDFLSARDDLKKAILLKQSIGMKDTEGNAHLLFQMAKLETKLGHSCEALHYSSLANQIVKRVGIRSDSYTLAQWNGKEVSPRKWETCQEVSWLQE
;
A
#
# COMPACT_ATOMS: atom_id res chain seq x y z
N MET A 1 36.30 4.83 41.07
CA MET A 1 35.24 4.05 40.39
C MET A 1 34.19 5.00 39.79
N LYS A 2 34.39 5.55 38.57
CA LYS A 2 33.39 6.43 37.91
C LYS A 2 33.49 6.42 36.36
N PHE A 3 33.84 5.29 35.74
CA PHE A 3 33.88 5.19 34.27
C PHE A 3 32.85 4.23 33.65
N TYR A 4 32.15 3.44 34.47
CA TYR A 4 31.21 2.42 33.96
C TYR A 4 29.81 2.96 33.61
N HIS A 5 29.44 4.15 34.09
CA HIS A 5 28.10 4.72 33.80
C HIS A 5 28.01 5.36 32.41
N PHE A 6 29.13 5.82 31.83
CA PHE A 6 29.15 6.38 30.47
C PHE A 6 29.01 5.30 29.38
N ALA A 7 29.53 4.09 29.64
CA ALA A 7 29.47 2.99 28.68
C ALA A 7 28.04 2.41 28.52
N LEU A 8 27.22 2.46 29.56
CA LEU A 8 25.84 1.95 29.53
C LEU A 8 24.90 2.82 28.69
N PHE A 9 25.13 4.13 28.58
CA PHE A 9 24.30 5.01 27.74
C PHE A 9 24.52 4.81 26.23
N PHE A 10 25.72 4.39 25.81
CA PHE A 10 26.03 4.19 24.39
C PHE A 10 25.45 2.89 23.80
N ILE A 11 25.11 1.91 24.65
CA ILE A 11 24.57 0.62 24.20
C ILE A 11 23.05 0.72 23.95
N ILE A 12 22.35 1.62 24.65
CA ILE A 12 20.88 1.77 24.57
C ILE A 12 20.46 2.52 23.29
N SER A 13 21.34 3.34 22.70
CA SER A 13 21.02 4.17 21.53
C SER A 13 21.08 3.45 20.17
N ILE A 14 21.60 2.22 20.10
CA ILE A 14 21.77 1.48 18.82
C ILE A 14 20.49 0.71 18.43
N GLY A 15 19.50 0.63 19.33
CA GLY A 15 18.29 -0.19 19.15
C GLY A 15 17.03 0.53 18.65
N LEU A 16 17.04 1.86 18.50
CA LEU A 16 15.90 2.62 17.97
C LEU A 16 16.16 3.06 16.52
N TRP A 17 16.11 2.10 15.58
CA TRP A 17 15.99 2.42 14.17
C TRP A 17 14.53 2.74 13.86
N ALA A 18 14.07 3.91 14.31
CA ALA A 18 12.87 4.52 13.74
C ALA A 18 13.28 5.09 12.40
N GLU A 19 12.61 4.69 11.31
CA GLU A 19 12.75 5.33 10.00
C GLU A 19 11.81 6.55 9.98
N PRO A 20 12.29 7.74 10.40
CA PRO A 20 11.39 8.84 10.77
C PRO A 20 10.61 9.36 9.56
N GLN A 21 11.16 9.12 8.37
CA GLN A 21 10.58 9.50 7.09
C GLN A 21 9.35 8.67 6.73
N LEU A 22 9.30 7.38 7.06
CA LEU A 22 8.16 6.52 6.73
C LEU A 22 7.00 6.69 7.73
N ASP A 23 7.29 7.21 8.92
CA ASP A 23 6.30 7.42 9.97
C ASP A 23 5.50 8.71 9.79
N GLN A 24 5.99 9.64 8.95
CA GLN A 24 5.28 10.84 8.52
C GLN A 24 3.93 10.53 7.84
N SER A 25 3.04 11.52 7.85
CA SER A 25 1.80 11.49 7.07
C SER A 25 2.09 11.53 5.56
N VAL A 26 1.11 11.12 4.75
CA VAL A 26 1.26 11.15 3.29
C VAL A 26 1.50 12.59 2.81
N GLU A 27 0.79 13.56 3.38
CA GLU A 27 0.89 14.97 3.06
C GLU A 27 2.29 15.52 3.36
N GLU A 28 2.85 15.19 4.53
CA GLU A 28 4.22 15.58 4.90
C GLU A 28 5.26 14.97 3.96
N ILE A 29 5.10 13.69 3.61
CA ILE A 29 6.00 13.02 2.66
C ILE A 29 5.96 13.73 1.31
N LEU A 30 4.76 14.05 0.80
CA LEU A 30 4.60 14.75 -0.49
C LEU A 30 5.21 16.16 -0.48
N VAL A 31 5.14 16.88 0.65
CA VAL A 31 5.67 18.24 0.78
C VAL A 31 7.19 18.24 0.94
N HIS A 32 7.75 17.32 1.73
CA HIS A 32 9.17 17.33 2.08
C HIS A 32 10.05 16.46 1.18
N THR A 33 9.45 15.52 0.45
CA THR A 33 10.18 14.61 -0.45
C THR A 33 10.10 15.10 -1.89
N ARG A 34 11.24 15.10 -2.59
CA ARG A 34 11.24 15.38 -4.04
C ARG A 34 10.42 14.31 -4.76
N LEU A 35 9.62 14.72 -5.74
CA LEU A 35 8.77 13.81 -6.53
C LEU A 35 9.52 12.58 -7.07
N SER A 36 10.77 12.75 -7.51
CA SER A 36 11.61 11.65 -8.01
C SER A 36 12.01 10.61 -6.95
N ARG A 37 11.93 10.95 -5.67
CA ARG A 37 12.23 10.05 -4.54
C ARG A 37 10.99 9.38 -3.96
N ILE A 38 9.79 9.85 -4.27
CA ILE A 38 8.55 9.23 -3.79
C ILE A 38 8.45 7.74 -4.17
N PRO A 39 8.83 7.30 -5.39
CA PRO A 39 8.86 5.87 -5.71
C PRO A 39 9.74 5.03 -4.78
N MET A 40 10.85 5.60 -4.30
CA MET A 40 11.74 4.93 -3.34
C MET A 40 11.07 4.80 -1.97
N VAL A 41 10.43 5.87 -1.48
CA VAL A 41 9.67 5.85 -0.21
C VAL A 41 8.53 4.82 -0.27
N ILE A 42 7.84 4.73 -1.41
CA ILE A 42 6.80 3.71 -1.64
C ILE A 42 7.40 2.30 -1.52
N ALA A 43 8.55 2.05 -2.15
CA ALA A 43 9.21 0.73 -2.08
C ALA A 43 9.66 0.39 -0.65
N GLU A 44 10.16 1.37 0.11
CA GLU A 44 10.54 1.19 1.52
C GLU A 44 9.30 0.85 2.38
N LEU A 45 8.16 1.52 2.16
CA LEU A 45 6.88 1.21 2.82
C LEU A 45 6.39 -0.20 2.47
N GLU A 46 6.52 -0.62 1.22
CA GLU A 46 6.18 -1.98 0.76
C GLU A 46 7.03 -3.04 1.47
N GLU A 47 8.35 -2.84 1.52
CA GLU A 47 9.28 -3.76 2.19
C GLU A 47 9.00 -3.83 3.70
N ARG A 48 8.80 -2.67 4.34
CA ARG A 48 8.50 -2.59 5.78
C ARG A 48 7.17 -3.27 6.11
N SER A 49 6.15 -3.09 5.27
CA SER A 49 4.89 -3.79 5.41
C SER A 49 5.06 -5.30 5.29
N ALA A 50 5.80 -5.78 4.29
CA ALA A 50 6.07 -7.21 4.12
C ALA A 50 6.72 -7.83 5.37
N LYS A 51 7.75 -7.17 5.93
CA LYS A 51 8.39 -7.59 7.19
C LYS A 51 7.41 -7.61 8.35
N LYS A 52 6.55 -6.60 8.48
CA LYS A 52 5.51 -6.54 9.52
C LYS A 52 4.49 -7.67 9.35
N MET A 53 4.06 -7.98 8.11
CA MET A 53 3.18 -9.12 7.81
C MET A 53 3.80 -10.48 8.18
N GLU A 54 5.10 -10.63 8.02
CA GLU A 54 5.85 -11.83 8.43
C GLU A 54 5.94 -11.95 9.95
N SER A 55 6.16 -10.83 10.64
CA SER A 55 6.20 -10.77 12.11
C SER A 55 4.83 -10.91 12.79
N GLY A 56 3.74 -10.84 12.02
CA GLY A 56 2.36 -10.92 12.52
C GLY A 56 1.76 -9.57 12.96
N ASP A 57 2.48 -8.47 12.82
CA ASP A 57 1.97 -7.12 13.08
C ASP A 57 1.14 -6.61 11.89
N PHE A 58 -0.08 -7.14 11.75
CA PHE A 58 -0.96 -6.85 10.62
C PHE A 58 -1.52 -5.41 10.66
N LEU A 59 -1.65 -4.79 11.82
CA LEU A 59 -2.17 -3.42 11.92
C LEU A 59 -1.15 -2.41 11.39
N SER A 60 0.10 -2.52 11.83
CA SER A 60 1.16 -1.64 11.34
C SER A 60 1.49 -1.90 9.86
N ALA A 61 1.39 -3.17 9.41
CA ALA A 61 1.56 -3.51 8.00
C ALA A 61 0.46 -2.90 7.13
N ARG A 62 -0.79 -2.87 7.64
CA ARG A 62 -1.91 -2.21 6.98
C ARG A 62 -1.60 -0.75 6.76
N ASP A 63 -1.18 -0.04 7.80
CA ASP A 63 -0.93 1.41 7.74
C ASP A 63 0.17 1.76 6.73
N ASP A 64 1.24 0.97 6.66
CA ASP A 64 2.30 1.13 5.65
C ASP A 64 1.76 0.95 4.23
N LEU A 65 0.92 -0.08 3.99
CA LEU A 65 0.29 -0.27 2.69
C LEU A 65 -0.67 0.86 2.34
N LYS A 66 -1.41 1.40 3.32
CA LYS A 66 -2.29 2.56 3.08
C LYS A 66 -1.49 3.75 2.57
N LYS A 67 -0.39 4.07 3.25
CA LYS A 67 0.51 5.16 2.84
C LYS A 67 1.09 4.92 1.45
N ALA A 68 1.55 3.69 1.16
CA ALA A 68 2.09 3.34 -0.15
C ALA A 68 1.07 3.51 -1.28
N ILE A 69 -0.18 3.08 -1.07
CA ILE A 69 -1.29 3.23 -2.04
C ILE A 69 -1.58 4.71 -2.27
N LEU A 70 -1.76 5.49 -1.20
CA LEU A 70 -2.06 6.92 -1.31
C LEU A 70 -0.94 7.67 -2.03
N LEU A 71 0.33 7.40 -1.68
CA LEU A 71 1.46 8.01 -2.37
C LEU A 71 1.48 7.66 -3.87
N LYS A 72 1.24 6.39 -4.26
CA LYS A 72 1.10 6.01 -5.68
C LYS A 72 -0.02 6.79 -6.37
N GLN A 73 -1.17 6.95 -5.71
CA GLN A 73 -2.29 7.71 -6.27
C GLN A 73 -1.94 9.20 -6.44
N SER A 74 -1.31 9.81 -5.44
CA SER A 74 -0.90 11.23 -5.45
C SER A 74 0.12 11.55 -6.54
N ILE A 75 0.97 10.61 -6.93
CA ILE A 75 1.92 10.78 -8.04
C ILE A 75 1.36 10.35 -9.41
N GLY A 76 0.05 10.10 -9.51
CA GLY A 76 -0.62 9.76 -10.77
C GLY A 76 -0.45 8.29 -11.20
N MET A 77 0.01 7.40 -10.31
CA MET A 77 0.22 5.98 -10.59
C MET A 77 -0.95 5.08 -10.13
N LYS A 78 -2.13 5.66 -9.91
CA LYS A 78 -3.35 4.95 -9.47
C LYS A 78 -3.72 3.75 -10.37
N ASP A 79 -3.62 3.91 -11.69
CA ASP A 79 -4.05 2.90 -12.66
C ASP A 79 -2.91 2.03 -13.19
N THR A 80 -1.85 1.87 -12.40
CA THR A 80 -0.68 1.08 -12.77
C THR A 80 -0.73 -0.32 -12.17
N GLU A 81 -0.05 -1.27 -12.81
CA GLU A 81 0.14 -2.62 -12.28
C GLU A 81 0.72 -2.61 -10.86
N GLY A 82 1.66 -1.69 -10.58
CA GLY A 82 2.23 -1.53 -9.24
C GLY A 82 1.19 -1.15 -8.18
N ASN A 83 0.19 -0.33 -8.52
CA ASN A 83 -0.90 -0.03 -7.58
C ASN A 83 -1.88 -1.21 -7.43
N ALA A 84 -2.15 -1.95 -8.50
CA ALA A 84 -2.93 -3.19 -8.40
C ALA A 84 -2.27 -4.22 -7.49
N HIS A 85 -0.94 -4.34 -7.56
CA HIS A 85 -0.17 -5.23 -6.68
C HIS A 85 -0.34 -4.86 -5.19
N LEU A 86 -0.24 -3.57 -4.84
CA LEU A 86 -0.50 -3.08 -3.49
C LEU A 86 -1.92 -3.40 -3.01
N LEU A 87 -2.92 -3.23 -3.87
CA LEU A 87 -4.30 -3.54 -3.53
C LEU A 87 -4.52 -5.04 -3.28
N PHE A 88 -3.85 -5.92 -4.01
CA PHE A 88 -3.87 -7.36 -3.71
C PHE A 88 -3.19 -7.69 -2.38
N GLN A 89 -2.08 -7.03 -2.05
CA GLN A 89 -1.44 -7.20 -0.74
C GLN A 89 -2.37 -6.75 0.39
N MET A 90 -3.03 -5.60 0.22
CA MET A 90 -4.04 -5.10 1.16
C MET A 90 -5.19 -6.10 1.32
N ALA A 91 -5.72 -6.64 0.23
CA ALA A 91 -6.78 -7.65 0.28
C ALA A 91 -6.38 -8.91 1.07
N LYS A 92 -5.15 -9.39 0.84
CA LYS A 92 -4.59 -10.53 1.58
C LYS A 92 -4.47 -10.21 3.07
N LEU A 93 -4.03 -8.99 3.41
CA LEU A 93 -3.90 -8.53 4.78
C LEU A 93 -5.26 -8.43 5.47
N GLU A 94 -6.26 -7.83 4.83
CA GLU A 94 -7.62 -7.72 5.39
C GLU A 94 -8.28 -9.08 5.58
N THR A 95 -8.00 -10.05 4.69
CA THR A 95 -8.42 -11.44 4.88
C THR A 95 -7.83 -12.04 6.16
N LYS A 96 -6.56 -11.77 6.46
CA LYS A 96 -5.91 -12.23 7.70
C LYS A 96 -6.49 -11.56 8.94
N LEU A 97 -6.94 -10.31 8.82
CA LEU A 97 -7.62 -9.58 9.89
C LEU A 97 -9.08 -9.99 10.08
N GLY A 98 -9.64 -10.80 9.18
CA GLY A 98 -11.06 -11.21 9.20
C GLY A 98 -12.02 -10.22 8.52
N HIS A 99 -11.49 -9.15 7.92
CA HIS A 99 -12.24 -8.13 7.20
C HIS A 99 -12.53 -8.57 5.76
N SER A 100 -13.46 -9.53 5.64
CA SER A 100 -13.77 -10.18 4.35
C SER A 100 -14.36 -9.25 3.29
N CYS A 101 -15.14 -8.24 3.69
CA CYS A 101 -15.76 -7.29 2.78
C CYS A 101 -14.71 -6.37 2.14
N GLU A 102 -13.82 -5.80 2.96
CA GLU A 102 -12.71 -4.95 2.55
C GLU A 102 -11.74 -5.73 1.65
N ALA A 103 -11.45 -6.99 2.00
CA ALA A 103 -10.61 -7.85 1.17
C ALA A 103 -11.19 -8.05 -0.25
N LEU A 104 -12.50 -8.28 -0.35
CA LEU A 104 -13.17 -8.41 -1.64
C LEU A 104 -13.19 -7.09 -2.41
N HIS A 105 -13.41 -5.97 -1.73
CA HIS A 105 -13.38 -4.63 -2.33
C HIS A 105 -12.02 -4.33 -2.96
N TYR A 106 -10.92 -4.45 -2.20
CA TYR A 106 -9.58 -4.21 -2.73
C TYR A 106 -9.20 -5.19 -3.86
N SER A 107 -9.62 -6.46 -3.74
CA SER A 107 -9.44 -7.45 -4.83
C SER A 107 -10.18 -7.04 -6.09
N SER A 108 -11.40 -6.49 -5.96
CA SER A 108 -12.18 -5.99 -7.10
C SER A 108 -11.48 -4.82 -7.78
N LEU A 109 -11.06 -3.80 -7.01
CA LEU A 109 -10.33 -2.65 -7.53
C LEU A 109 -9.02 -3.05 -8.24
N ALA A 110 -8.24 -3.96 -7.64
CA ALA A 110 -7.01 -4.47 -8.23
C ALA A 110 -7.28 -5.15 -9.59
N ASN A 111 -8.30 -6.01 -9.66
CA ASN A 111 -8.69 -6.68 -10.89
C ASN A 111 -9.16 -5.71 -11.99
N GLN A 112 -9.86 -4.64 -11.62
CA GLN A 112 -10.26 -3.60 -12.59
C GLN A 112 -9.04 -2.90 -13.19
N ILE A 113 -8.02 -2.58 -12.37
CA ILE A 113 -6.77 -1.97 -12.84
C ILE A 113 -6.03 -2.95 -13.75
N VAL A 114 -5.84 -4.21 -13.34
CA VAL A 114 -5.17 -5.23 -14.16
C VAL A 114 -5.89 -5.41 -15.49
N LYS A 115 -7.23 -5.45 -15.50
CA LYS A 115 -8.02 -5.51 -16.73
C LYS A 115 -7.78 -4.28 -17.61
N ARG A 116 -7.76 -3.07 -17.05
CA ARG A 116 -7.53 -1.82 -17.79
C ARG A 116 -6.10 -1.75 -18.35
N VAL A 117 -5.10 -2.18 -17.58
CA VAL A 117 -3.70 -2.25 -18.01
C VAL A 117 -3.52 -3.30 -19.10
N GLY A 118 -4.11 -4.49 -18.94
CA GLY A 118 -4.11 -5.55 -19.95
C GLY A 118 -4.77 -5.09 -21.24
N ILE A 119 -5.96 -4.47 -21.17
CA ILE A 119 -6.62 -3.88 -22.34
C ILE A 119 -5.78 -2.76 -22.97
N ARG A 120 -5.05 -1.94 -22.19
CA ARG A 120 -4.14 -0.91 -22.73
C ARG A 120 -2.92 -1.52 -23.42
N SER A 121 -2.34 -2.59 -22.88
CA SER A 121 -1.29 -3.38 -23.56
C SER A 121 -1.82 -3.96 -24.87
N ASP A 122 -3.06 -4.43 -24.85
CA ASP A 122 -3.74 -5.02 -25.99
C ASP A 122 -4.45 -3.97 -26.88
N SER A 123 -4.40 -2.67 -26.54
CA SER A 123 -5.10 -1.59 -27.26
C SER A 123 -4.36 -1.15 -28.53
N TYR A 124 -3.14 -1.63 -28.75
CA TYR A 124 -2.56 -1.67 -30.10
C TYR A 124 -3.29 -2.70 -31.00
N THR A 125 -4.10 -3.58 -30.41
CA THR A 125 -4.72 -4.74 -31.07
C THR A 125 -6.26 -4.71 -31.06
N LEU A 126 -6.92 -3.82 -30.29
CA LEU A 126 -8.36 -3.92 -30.02
C LEU A 126 -9.14 -2.59 -30.17
N ALA A 127 -9.22 -2.08 -31.39
CA ALA A 127 -10.29 -1.16 -31.80
C ALA A 127 -11.71 -1.81 -31.82
N GLN A 128 -11.92 -2.90 -31.07
CA GLN A 128 -13.02 -3.85 -31.33
C GLN A 128 -13.70 -4.44 -30.10
N TRP A 129 -13.53 -3.88 -28.90
CA TRP A 129 -14.24 -4.41 -27.73
C TRP A 129 -15.50 -3.61 -27.38
N ASN A 130 -16.62 -4.04 -27.96
CA ASN A 130 -17.97 -3.64 -27.56
C ASN A 130 -18.26 -4.08 -26.12
N GLY A 131 -18.78 -3.15 -25.33
CA GLY A 131 -18.95 -3.26 -23.89
C GLY A 131 -19.81 -4.44 -23.45
N LYS A 132 -19.17 -5.44 -22.83
CA LYS A 132 -19.82 -6.32 -21.88
C LYS A 132 -19.54 -5.82 -20.47
N GLU A 133 -20.54 -5.18 -19.88
CA GLU A 133 -20.61 -4.92 -18.44
C GLU A 133 -20.34 -6.23 -17.68
N VAL A 134 -19.30 -6.18 -16.86
CA VAL A 134 -19.04 -7.24 -15.89
C VAL A 134 -19.93 -6.91 -14.71
N SER A 135 -20.94 -7.74 -14.46
CA SER A 135 -21.86 -7.58 -13.33
C SER A 135 -21.09 -7.28 -12.04
N PRO A 136 -21.49 -6.30 -11.22
CA PRO A 136 -20.81 -6.05 -9.99
C PRO A 136 -21.04 -7.21 -9.01
N ARG A 137 -19.95 -7.78 -8.51
CA ARG A 137 -19.94 -9.03 -7.74
C ARG A 137 -19.83 -8.73 -6.24
N LYS A 138 -20.86 -9.08 -5.48
CA LYS A 138 -20.87 -9.54 -4.06
C LYS A 138 -20.32 -8.61 -2.95
N TRP A 139 -19.46 -7.62 -3.21
CA TRP A 139 -18.92 -6.73 -2.17
C TRP A 139 -19.74 -5.45 -1.98
N GLU A 140 -20.50 -4.99 -2.97
CA GLU A 140 -21.34 -3.78 -2.90
C GLU A 140 -22.48 -3.89 -1.86
N THR A 141 -22.79 -5.11 -1.42
CA THR A 141 -23.76 -5.37 -0.34
C THR A 141 -23.14 -5.24 1.05
N CYS A 142 -21.84 -5.01 1.17
CA CYS A 142 -21.16 -4.77 2.42
C CYS A 142 -21.25 -3.29 2.81
N GLN A 143 -21.43 -3.01 4.10
CA GLN A 143 -21.38 -1.65 4.61
C GLN A 143 -19.94 -1.12 4.50
N GLU A 144 -19.75 -0.04 3.74
CA GLU A 144 -18.44 0.51 3.45
C GLU A 144 -17.80 1.18 4.67
N VAL A 145 -16.57 0.78 4.97
CA VAL A 145 -15.60 1.60 5.70
C VAL A 145 -14.28 1.61 4.91
N SER A 146 -14.36 1.95 3.61
CA SER A 146 -13.16 2.14 2.79
C SER A 146 -12.67 3.58 2.93
N TRP A 147 -11.49 3.75 3.52
CA TRP A 147 -10.74 5.02 3.52
C TRP A 147 -10.17 5.33 2.13
N LEU A 148 -10.19 4.35 1.22
CA LEU A 148 -9.84 4.49 -0.19
C LEU A 148 -11.11 4.82 -0.97
N GLN A 149 -11.33 6.10 -1.29
CA GLN A 149 -12.42 6.53 -2.16
C GLN A 149 -12.05 6.29 -3.64
N GLU A 150 -13.04 5.91 -4.46
CA GLU A 150 -12.89 5.69 -5.91
C GLU A 150 -12.50 6.94 -6.70
#